data_AF-A0QZF6-F1
#
_entry.id   AF-A0QZF6-F1
#
_cell.length_a   1.000
_cell.length_b   1.000
_cell.length_c   1.000
_cell.angle_alpha   90.00
_cell.angle_beta   90.00
_cell.angle_gamma   90.00
#
_symmetry.space_group_name_H-M   'P 1'
#
loop_
_entity.id
_entity.type
_entity.pdbx_description
1 polymer ?
#
loop_
_entity_poly.entity_id
_entity_poly.type
_entity_poly.pdbx_seq_one_letter_code
_entity_poly.pdbx_strand_id
1 'polypeptide(L)'
;MSQDNSVVPVIDIAALHGDDEAAMIAVAAELDAACREIGFFQIRNHGISEDVIEAMYRTADEFFALPDEEKRLVAQPSSDAVRGYSSIGEQAFSYSEDVHQPRDLHEKFDIGPVDVDRDDPYYAPENAGPHFLPNLWPQRPAGMEAAWTTYFHAMNDLARKLMSAFALGLRLPADYFVDTIDRDISMLRAINYPHLNTPPQPGQMRAGAHTDYGSLTIVRQEAAPGGLEVFTKDGDWISVPVVPDALVVNIGDLMAQWTNDLWTSTRHRVRTPGPDASGDTRRMSLVFFHQPNYDAVIETLPTCITADNPRRYDPTTSGDHLTSKFEKTIALASTNG
;
A
#
# COMPACT_ATOMS: atom_id res chain seq x y z
N MET A 1 22.82 18.60 23.20
CA MET A 1 21.78 17.57 23.37
C MET A 1 20.98 17.58 22.09
N SER A 2 21.39 16.77 21.12
CA SER A 2 20.67 16.61 19.85
C SER A 2 19.44 15.76 20.13
N GLN A 3 18.25 16.36 20.01
CA GLN A 3 17.04 15.57 19.87
C GLN A 3 17.11 14.87 18.51
N ASP A 4 17.21 13.55 18.54
CA ASP A 4 17.13 12.68 17.38
C ASP A 4 15.66 12.67 16.94
N ASN A 5 15.29 13.55 16.01
CA ASN A 5 13.91 14.00 15.80
C ASN A 5 13.33 13.63 14.43
N SER A 6 13.59 12.43 13.92
CA SER A 6 12.85 11.90 12.76
C SER A 6 12.64 10.39 12.84
N VAL A 7 11.86 9.97 13.84
CA VAL A 7 11.41 8.57 13.96
C VAL A 7 9.99 8.48 13.42
N VAL A 8 9.74 7.56 12.49
CA VAL A 8 8.38 7.20 12.08
C VAL A 8 7.58 6.78 13.33
N PRO A 9 6.53 7.51 13.72
CA PRO A 9 5.88 7.30 15.02
C PRO A 9 5.20 5.93 15.09
N VAL A 10 5.17 5.35 16.29
CA VAL A 10 4.43 4.12 16.58
C VAL A 10 3.21 4.50 17.40
N ILE A 11 2.02 4.25 16.86
CA ILE A 11 0.73 4.63 17.42
C ILE A 11 0.01 3.36 17.89
N ASP A 12 -0.48 3.38 19.12
CA ASP A 12 -1.32 2.31 19.65
C ASP A 12 -2.78 2.59 19.27
N ILE A 13 -3.38 1.70 18.46
CA ILE A 13 -4.75 1.86 17.99
C ILE A 13 -5.76 0.99 18.74
N ALA A 14 -5.40 0.45 19.91
CA ALA A 14 -6.29 -0.40 20.70
C ALA A 14 -7.66 0.24 20.98
N ALA A 15 -7.68 1.56 21.21
CA ALA A 15 -8.90 2.32 21.47
C ALA A 15 -9.90 2.30 20.30
N LEU A 16 -9.44 2.09 19.05
CA LEU A 16 -10.32 2.01 17.88
C LEU A 16 -11.16 0.72 17.82
N HIS A 17 -10.92 -0.23 18.71
CA HIS A 17 -11.72 -1.47 18.81
C HIS A 17 -12.75 -1.42 19.96
N GLY A 18 -12.80 -0.32 20.71
CA GLY A 18 -13.75 -0.12 21.81
C GLY A 18 -14.78 0.96 21.51
N ASP A 19 -15.60 1.27 22.52
CA ASP A 19 -16.69 2.24 22.41
C ASP A 19 -16.37 3.60 23.10
N ASP A 20 -15.13 3.79 23.56
CA ASP A 20 -14.71 5.05 24.22
C ASP A 20 -14.41 6.13 23.18
N GLU A 21 -15.40 6.98 22.92
CA GLU A 21 -15.31 8.09 21.97
C GLU A 21 -14.16 9.04 22.25
N ALA A 22 -13.88 9.36 23.52
CA ALA A 22 -12.79 10.27 23.87
C ALA A 22 -11.43 9.64 23.56
N ALA A 23 -11.26 8.35 23.82
CA ALA A 23 -10.05 7.62 23.49
C ALA A 23 -9.87 7.48 21.96
N MET A 24 -10.95 7.22 21.21
CA MET A 24 -10.91 7.18 19.74
C MET A 24 -10.50 8.53 19.14
N ILE A 25 -11.03 9.65 19.66
CA ILE A 25 -10.66 11.01 19.22
C ILE A 25 -9.20 11.30 19.53
N ALA A 26 -8.67 10.84 20.67
CA ALA A 26 -7.26 11.01 21.00
C ALA A 26 -6.34 10.30 20.00
N VAL A 27 -6.64 9.03 19.68
CA VAL A 27 -5.91 8.28 18.65
C VAL A 27 -6.05 8.94 17.27
N ALA A 28 -7.24 9.40 16.90
CA ALA A 28 -7.47 10.13 15.66
C ALA A 28 -6.61 11.39 15.53
N ALA A 29 -6.38 12.11 16.64
CA ALA A 29 -5.51 13.28 16.67
C ALA A 29 -4.02 12.92 16.49
N GLU A 30 -3.56 11.80 17.06
CA GLU A 30 -2.20 11.28 16.84
C GLU A 30 -2.00 10.87 15.37
N LEU A 31 -2.99 10.21 14.78
CA LEU A 31 -2.98 9.85 13.36
C LEU A 31 -2.95 11.10 12.46
N ASP A 32 -3.81 12.10 12.71
CA ASP A 32 -3.81 13.38 11.97
C ASP A 32 -2.44 14.07 12.04
N ALA A 33 -1.82 14.10 13.23
CA ALA A 33 -0.48 14.67 13.40
C ALA A 33 0.58 13.93 12.55
N ALA A 34 0.61 12.61 12.60
CA ALA A 34 1.54 11.81 11.80
C ALA A 34 1.32 11.99 10.29
N CYS A 35 0.06 12.01 9.85
CA CYS A 35 -0.31 12.24 8.45
C CYS A 35 0.12 13.62 7.93
N ARG A 36 0.01 14.67 8.77
CA ARG A 36 0.48 16.02 8.44
C ARG A 36 2.00 16.10 8.42
N GLU A 37 2.68 15.49 9.38
CA GLU A 37 4.12 15.66 9.57
C GLU A 37 4.94 14.93 8.51
N ILE A 38 4.71 13.61 8.36
CA ILE A 38 5.49 12.74 7.48
C ILE A 38 4.62 11.84 6.61
N GLY A 39 3.32 11.70 6.86
CA GLY A 39 2.46 10.83 6.05
C GLY A 39 2.74 9.33 6.23
N PHE A 40 3.52 8.97 7.25
CA PHE A 40 3.96 7.61 7.59
C PHE A 40 3.90 7.40 9.10
N PHE A 41 3.44 6.22 9.51
CA PHE A 41 3.45 5.79 10.91
C PHE A 41 3.42 4.27 10.99
N GLN A 42 3.61 3.74 12.19
CA GLN A 42 3.43 2.32 12.51
C GLN A 42 2.27 2.19 13.49
N ILE A 43 1.44 1.17 13.34
CA ILE A 43 0.33 0.88 14.25
C ILE A 43 0.55 -0.44 14.98
N ARG A 44 0.22 -0.48 16.27
CA ARG A 44 0.15 -1.71 17.08
C ARG A 44 -1.27 -1.93 17.60
N ASN A 45 -1.53 -3.12 18.12
CA ASN A 45 -2.87 -3.54 18.57
C ASN A 45 -3.92 -3.40 17.46
N HIS A 46 -3.54 -3.76 16.23
CA HIS A 46 -4.38 -3.64 15.04
C HIS A 46 -5.50 -4.69 14.96
N GLY A 47 -5.48 -5.71 15.82
CA GLY A 47 -6.57 -6.68 15.96
C GLY A 47 -6.61 -7.80 14.91
N ILE A 48 -5.61 -7.87 14.02
CA ILE A 48 -5.46 -9.01 13.09
C ILE A 48 -4.74 -10.12 13.84
N SER A 49 -5.33 -11.31 13.87
CA SER A 49 -4.73 -12.49 14.51
C SER A 49 -3.41 -12.87 13.84
N GLU A 50 -2.42 -13.27 14.65
CA GLU A 50 -1.13 -13.76 14.13
C GLU A 50 -1.33 -15.01 13.26
N ASP A 51 -2.28 -15.90 13.59
CA ASP A 51 -2.60 -17.08 12.76
C ASP A 51 -2.98 -16.70 11.31
N VAL A 52 -3.67 -15.57 11.14
CA VAL A 52 -4.07 -15.07 9.80
C VAL A 52 -2.85 -14.53 9.05
N ILE A 53 -1.97 -13.82 9.74
CA ILE A 53 -0.71 -13.30 9.19
C ILE A 53 0.22 -14.46 8.81
N GLU A 54 0.41 -15.44 9.70
CA GLU A 54 1.24 -16.63 9.47
C GLU A 54 0.71 -17.48 8.32
N ALA A 55 -0.61 -17.69 8.21
CA ALA A 55 -1.20 -18.42 7.09
C ALA A 55 -0.94 -17.72 5.75
N MET A 56 -1.07 -16.39 5.72
CA MET A 56 -0.79 -15.56 4.56
C MET A 56 0.70 -15.69 4.15
N TYR A 57 1.63 -15.47 5.08
CA TYR A 57 3.07 -15.63 4.86
C TYR A 57 3.42 -17.02 4.34
N ARG A 58 2.94 -18.08 5.02
CA ARG A 58 3.22 -19.46 4.65
C ARG A 58 2.81 -19.77 3.21
N THR A 59 1.60 -19.41 2.81
CA THR A 59 1.14 -19.68 1.43
C THR A 59 1.85 -18.80 0.39
N ALA A 60 2.24 -17.58 0.73
CA ALA A 60 3.03 -16.73 -0.15
C ALA A 60 4.45 -17.27 -0.33
N ASP A 61 5.10 -17.70 0.76
CA ASP A 61 6.43 -18.35 0.73
C ASP A 61 6.42 -19.63 -0.09
N GLU A 62 5.45 -20.52 0.16
CA GLU A 62 5.27 -21.76 -0.59
C GLU A 62 5.04 -21.49 -2.09
N PHE A 63 4.29 -20.43 -2.43
CA PHE A 63 4.09 -20.01 -3.82
C PHE A 63 5.39 -19.49 -4.47
N PHE A 64 6.10 -18.56 -3.83
CA PHE A 64 7.32 -17.97 -4.40
C PHE A 64 8.47 -18.99 -4.51
N ALA A 65 8.45 -20.04 -3.70
CA ALA A 65 9.37 -21.17 -3.78
C ALA A 65 9.11 -22.13 -4.96
N LEU A 66 7.97 -22.01 -5.66
CA LEU A 66 7.68 -22.83 -6.84
C LEU A 66 8.62 -22.52 -8.01
N PRO A 67 8.83 -23.49 -8.93
CA PRO A 67 9.44 -23.22 -10.22
C PRO A 67 8.74 -22.08 -10.95
N ASP A 68 9.51 -21.25 -11.64
CA ASP A 68 9.01 -20.07 -12.35
C ASP A 68 7.93 -20.43 -13.41
N GLU A 69 8.04 -21.60 -14.03
CA GLU A 69 7.01 -22.15 -14.93
C GLU A 69 5.66 -22.38 -14.25
N GLU A 70 5.64 -22.81 -12.98
CA GLU A 70 4.40 -22.98 -12.21
C GLU A 70 3.82 -21.61 -11.81
N LYS A 71 4.68 -20.67 -11.39
CA LYS A 71 4.25 -19.30 -11.04
C LYS A 71 3.65 -18.55 -12.23
N ARG A 72 4.24 -18.74 -13.42
CA ARG A 72 3.77 -18.11 -14.68
C ARG A 72 2.43 -18.63 -15.19
N LEU A 73 1.89 -19.74 -14.66
CA LEU A 73 0.53 -20.19 -15.01
C LEU A 73 -0.55 -19.18 -14.59
N VAL A 74 -0.24 -18.32 -13.62
CA VAL A 74 -1.09 -17.23 -13.14
C VAL A 74 -0.44 -15.87 -13.40
N ALA A 75 0.37 -15.75 -14.46
CA ALA A 75 0.99 -14.50 -14.84
C ALA A 75 -0.05 -13.40 -15.12
N GLN A 76 0.32 -12.16 -14.83
CA GLN A 76 -0.52 -10.99 -15.06
C GLN A 76 -0.98 -10.94 -16.53
N PRO A 77 -2.30 -10.83 -16.81
CA PRO A 77 -2.81 -10.99 -18.17
C PRO A 77 -2.54 -9.78 -19.06
N SER A 78 -2.43 -8.59 -18.47
CA SER A 78 -2.11 -7.33 -19.16
C SER A 78 -1.63 -6.28 -18.15
N SER A 79 -1.00 -5.20 -18.63
CA SER A 79 -0.43 -4.15 -17.77
C SER A 79 -1.46 -3.38 -16.94
N ASP A 80 -2.70 -3.29 -17.43
CA ASP A 80 -3.85 -2.64 -16.80
C ASP A 80 -4.66 -3.58 -15.88
N ALA A 81 -4.55 -4.90 -16.07
CA ALA A 81 -5.18 -5.90 -15.21
C ALA A 81 -4.21 -6.38 -14.13
N VAL A 82 -4.15 -5.67 -13.00
CA VAL A 82 -3.17 -5.94 -11.92
C VAL A 82 -3.60 -7.11 -11.04
N ARG A 83 -3.61 -8.34 -11.60
CA ARG A 83 -3.91 -9.60 -10.92
C ARG A 83 -2.88 -10.66 -11.30
N GLY A 84 -2.53 -11.53 -10.37
CA GLY A 84 -1.61 -12.64 -10.61
C GLY A 84 -0.14 -12.27 -10.42
N TYR A 85 0.73 -13.06 -11.04
CA TYR A 85 2.18 -13.05 -10.84
C TYR A 85 2.91 -12.11 -11.81
N SER A 86 3.93 -11.41 -11.31
CA SER A 86 4.95 -10.72 -12.13
C SER A 86 6.35 -11.15 -11.70
N SER A 87 7.21 -11.46 -12.67
CA SER A 87 8.54 -12.00 -12.44
C SER A 87 9.60 -10.93 -12.19
N ILE A 88 10.78 -11.37 -11.70
CA ILE A 88 11.86 -10.47 -11.31
C ILE A 88 12.30 -9.58 -12.47
N GLY A 89 12.31 -8.27 -12.23
CA GLY A 89 12.74 -7.28 -13.20
C GLY A 89 11.74 -7.03 -14.33
N GLU A 90 10.50 -7.52 -14.26
CA GLU A 90 9.42 -7.08 -15.16
C GLU A 90 8.91 -5.66 -14.84
N GLN A 91 9.22 -5.14 -13.64
CA GLN A 91 8.86 -3.79 -13.21
C GLN A 91 10.09 -2.96 -12.80
N ALA A 92 9.98 -1.65 -12.97
CA ALA A 92 10.88 -0.68 -12.36
C ALA A 92 10.06 0.52 -11.90
N PHE A 93 9.85 0.63 -10.58
CA PHE A 93 9.08 1.71 -9.96
C PHE A 93 9.66 3.10 -10.28
N SER A 94 10.97 3.20 -10.51
CA SER A 94 11.64 4.46 -10.88
C SER A 94 11.18 5.03 -12.23
N TYR A 95 10.59 4.23 -13.12
CA TYR A 95 10.03 4.73 -14.37
C TYR A 95 8.81 5.63 -14.16
N SER A 96 8.08 5.50 -13.04
CA SER A 96 6.98 6.41 -12.71
C SER A 96 7.44 7.87 -12.47
N GLU A 97 8.75 8.08 -12.28
CA GLU A 97 9.36 9.39 -11.98
C GLU A 97 10.45 9.81 -12.99
N ASP A 98 10.53 9.18 -14.18
CA ASP A 98 11.52 9.48 -15.24
C ASP A 98 13.00 9.29 -14.81
N VAL A 99 13.25 8.52 -13.75
CA VAL A 99 14.61 8.21 -13.27
C VAL A 99 15.06 6.86 -13.81
N HIS A 100 16.13 6.87 -14.62
CA HIS A 100 16.75 5.65 -15.13
C HIS A 100 17.53 4.93 -14.02
N GLN A 101 16.95 3.86 -13.48
CA GLN A 101 17.61 2.95 -12.54
C GLN A 101 17.56 1.51 -13.06
N PRO A 102 18.49 0.64 -12.66
CA PRO A 102 18.39 -0.79 -12.93
C PRO A 102 17.06 -1.35 -12.41
N ARG A 103 16.50 -2.34 -13.13
CA ARG A 103 15.22 -3.00 -12.80
C ARG A 103 15.19 -3.49 -11.35
N ASP A 104 14.00 -3.43 -10.76
CA ASP A 104 13.80 -3.78 -9.36
C ASP A 104 13.99 -5.29 -9.12
N LEU A 105 14.63 -5.62 -8.00
CA LEU A 105 15.00 -6.99 -7.63
C LEU A 105 13.91 -7.68 -6.80
N HIS A 106 12.70 -7.76 -7.35
CA HIS A 106 11.57 -8.44 -6.71
C HIS A 106 10.65 -9.13 -7.70
N GLU A 107 9.97 -10.16 -7.22
CA GLU A 107 8.79 -10.74 -7.86
C GLU A 107 7.56 -10.44 -6.98
N LYS A 108 6.36 -10.53 -7.54
CA LYS A 108 5.13 -10.22 -6.81
C LYS A 108 3.94 -11.05 -7.25
N PHE A 109 2.96 -11.15 -6.37
CA PHE A 109 1.64 -11.70 -6.65
C PHE A 109 0.57 -10.74 -6.14
N ASP A 110 -0.37 -10.39 -7.02
CA ASP A 110 -1.41 -9.39 -6.82
C ASP A 110 -2.81 -10.01 -6.83
N ILE A 111 -3.65 -9.63 -5.88
CA ILE A 111 -5.10 -9.86 -5.93
C ILE A 111 -5.84 -8.54 -5.69
N GLY A 112 -7.10 -8.48 -6.10
CA GLY A 112 -8.02 -7.42 -5.69
C GLY A 112 -9.23 -7.98 -4.94
N PRO A 113 -10.38 -7.28 -5.00
CA PRO A 113 -11.55 -7.62 -4.22
C PRO A 113 -11.96 -9.09 -4.38
N VAL A 114 -12.25 -9.73 -3.25
CA VAL A 114 -12.54 -11.17 -3.14
C VAL A 114 -14.04 -11.47 -3.08
N ASP A 115 -14.85 -10.50 -2.65
CA ASP A 115 -16.32 -10.58 -2.62
C ASP A 115 -16.92 -9.71 -3.73
N VAL A 116 -17.02 -10.28 -4.94
CA VAL A 116 -17.55 -9.57 -6.12
C VAL A 116 -18.82 -10.26 -6.60
N ASP A 117 -19.95 -9.54 -6.56
CA ASP A 117 -21.18 -9.99 -7.19
C ASP A 117 -21.06 -9.88 -8.71
N ARG A 118 -20.98 -11.03 -9.39
CA ARG A 118 -20.77 -11.11 -10.84
C ARG A 118 -22.03 -10.83 -11.65
N ASP A 119 -23.19 -10.80 -10.99
CA ASP A 119 -24.48 -10.51 -11.64
C ASP A 119 -24.86 -9.02 -11.54
N ASP A 120 -24.21 -8.24 -10.68
CA ASP A 120 -24.43 -6.80 -10.55
C ASP A 120 -23.61 -6.02 -11.60
N PRO A 121 -24.26 -5.22 -12.48
CA PRO A 121 -23.57 -4.39 -13.47
C PRO A 121 -22.51 -3.46 -12.91
N TYR A 122 -22.60 -3.03 -11.64
CA TYR A 122 -21.59 -2.17 -11.02
C TYR A 122 -20.18 -2.78 -11.09
N TYR A 123 -20.05 -4.10 -10.96
CA TYR A 123 -18.75 -4.79 -11.01
C TYR A 123 -18.34 -5.24 -12.41
N ALA A 124 -19.20 -5.02 -13.40
CA ALA A 124 -18.94 -5.43 -14.77
C ALA A 124 -17.80 -4.60 -15.38
N PRO A 125 -16.90 -5.20 -16.19
CA PRO A 125 -15.76 -4.49 -16.78
C PRO A 125 -16.15 -3.26 -17.61
N GLU A 126 -17.35 -3.23 -18.17
CA GLU A 126 -17.87 -2.09 -18.93
C GLU A 126 -18.04 -0.82 -18.08
N ASN A 127 -18.24 -0.98 -16.77
CA ASN A 127 -18.44 0.12 -15.82
C ASN A 127 -17.22 0.37 -14.95
N ALA A 128 -16.64 -0.70 -14.39
CA ALA A 128 -15.55 -0.62 -13.43
C ALA A 128 -14.16 -0.86 -14.04
N GLY A 129 -14.06 -1.04 -15.35
CA GLY A 129 -12.79 -1.37 -16.01
C GLY A 129 -12.15 -2.64 -15.44
N PRO A 130 -10.82 -2.68 -15.24
CA PRO A 130 -10.14 -3.88 -14.77
C PRO A 130 -10.26 -4.12 -13.25
N HIS A 131 -10.89 -3.21 -12.50
CA HIS A 131 -10.82 -3.19 -11.03
C HIS A 131 -11.44 -4.41 -10.34
N PHE A 132 -12.41 -5.07 -10.97
CA PHE A 132 -13.05 -6.28 -10.43
C PHE A 132 -12.80 -7.52 -11.29
N LEU A 133 -11.79 -7.52 -12.17
CA LEU A 133 -11.41 -8.74 -12.90
C LEU A 133 -11.12 -9.89 -11.91
N PRO A 134 -11.46 -11.14 -12.26
CA PRO A 134 -11.24 -12.30 -11.39
C PRO A 134 -9.79 -12.42 -10.93
N ASN A 135 -9.60 -12.75 -9.65
CA ASN A 135 -8.30 -13.09 -9.10
C ASN A 135 -7.78 -14.40 -9.75
N LEU A 136 -6.49 -14.45 -10.04
CA LEU A 136 -5.84 -15.59 -10.71
C LEU A 136 -5.18 -16.51 -9.68
N TRP A 137 -5.95 -17.44 -9.12
CA TRP A 137 -5.46 -18.33 -8.07
C TRP A 137 -4.62 -19.49 -8.62
N PRO A 138 -3.42 -19.74 -8.08
CA PRO A 138 -2.64 -20.90 -8.47
C PRO A 138 -3.21 -22.17 -7.83
N GLN A 139 -3.00 -23.32 -8.48
CA GLN A 139 -3.39 -24.62 -7.90
C GLN A 139 -2.49 -25.03 -6.73
N ARG A 140 -1.30 -24.44 -6.63
CA ARG A 140 -0.30 -24.68 -5.59
C ARG A 140 0.23 -23.34 -5.08
N PRO A 141 0.42 -23.17 -3.77
CA PRO A 141 0.11 -24.13 -2.71
C PRO A 141 -1.40 -24.27 -2.47
N ALA A 142 -1.81 -25.43 -1.96
CA ALA A 142 -3.20 -25.66 -1.58
C ALA A 142 -3.60 -24.71 -0.44
N GLY A 143 -4.79 -24.11 -0.56
CA GLY A 143 -5.32 -23.18 0.45
C GLY A 143 -4.82 -21.74 0.34
N MET A 144 -4.04 -21.40 -0.70
CA MET A 144 -3.60 -20.01 -0.94
C MET A 144 -4.78 -19.05 -1.04
N GLU A 145 -5.80 -19.38 -1.86
CA GLU A 145 -7.01 -18.57 -2.00
C GLU A 145 -7.68 -18.30 -0.66
N ALA A 146 -7.89 -19.33 0.17
CA ALA A 146 -8.54 -19.18 1.47
C ALA A 146 -7.73 -18.29 2.44
N ALA A 147 -6.41 -18.47 2.50
CA ALA A 147 -5.53 -17.69 3.37
C ALA A 147 -5.50 -16.21 2.95
N TRP A 148 -5.34 -15.95 1.66
CA TRP A 148 -5.30 -14.61 1.09
C TRP A 148 -6.64 -13.89 1.22
N THR A 149 -7.76 -14.56 0.97
CA THR A 149 -9.11 -14.01 1.17
C THR A 149 -9.35 -13.63 2.64
N THR A 150 -8.94 -14.49 3.58
CA THR A 150 -9.07 -14.21 5.02
C THR A 150 -8.25 -12.98 5.42
N TYR A 151 -7.01 -12.88 4.93
CA TYR A 151 -6.14 -11.72 5.19
C TYR A 151 -6.67 -10.44 4.52
N PHE A 152 -7.24 -10.55 3.31
CA PHE A 152 -7.87 -9.42 2.61
C PHE A 152 -9.03 -8.84 3.43
N HIS A 153 -9.92 -9.68 3.96
CA HIS A 153 -11.00 -9.23 4.84
C HIS A 153 -10.47 -8.53 6.10
N ALA A 154 -9.47 -9.12 6.75
CA ALA A 154 -8.87 -8.52 7.95
C ALA A 154 -8.24 -7.15 7.67
N MET A 155 -7.60 -6.99 6.50
CA MET A 155 -7.06 -5.71 6.05
C MET A 155 -8.14 -4.70 5.70
N ASN A 156 -9.23 -5.12 5.06
CA ASN A 156 -10.38 -4.27 4.77
C ASN A 156 -11.04 -3.76 6.06
N ASP A 157 -11.25 -4.64 7.05
CA ASP A 157 -11.80 -4.29 8.35
C ASP A 157 -10.90 -3.31 9.13
N LEU A 158 -9.59 -3.43 8.99
CA LEU A 158 -8.63 -2.50 9.57
C LEU A 158 -8.65 -1.16 8.83
N ALA A 159 -8.65 -1.18 7.49
CA ALA A 159 -8.70 0.03 6.68
C ALA A 159 -9.97 0.85 6.96
N ARG A 160 -11.14 0.20 7.11
CA ARG A 160 -12.40 0.87 7.52
C ARG A 160 -12.28 1.57 8.87
N LYS A 161 -11.65 0.93 9.87
CA LYS A 161 -11.40 1.56 11.19
C LYS A 161 -10.46 2.75 11.08
N LEU A 162 -9.37 2.62 10.32
CA LEU A 162 -8.44 3.73 10.09
C LEU A 162 -9.10 4.88 9.35
N MET A 163 -9.91 4.61 8.32
CA MET A 163 -10.67 5.63 7.59
C MET A 163 -11.68 6.36 8.50
N SER A 164 -12.31 5.65 9.43
CA SER A 164 -13.19 6.26 10.44
C SER A 164 -12.42 7.18 11.40
N ALA A 165 -11.27 6.73 11.91
CA ALA A 165 -10.39 7.55 12.74
C ALA A 165 -9.82 8.76 11.96
N PHE A 166 -9.52 8.58 10.67
CA PHE A 166 -9.11 9.65 9.78
C PHE A 166 -10.19 10.71 9.62
N ALA A 167 -11.46 10.31 9.47
CA ALA A 167 -12.57 11.26 9.44
C ALA A 167 -12.62 12.11 10.72
N LEU A 168 -12.50 11.47 11.89
CA LEU A 168 -12.44 12.18 13.18
C LEU A 168 -11.25 13.15 13.26
N GLY A 169 -10.06 12.73 12.83
CA GLY A 169 -8.86 13.57 12.78
C GLY A 169 -9.02 14.79 11.87
N LEU A 170 -9.76 14.62 10.77
CA LEU A 170 -10.13 15.67 9.82
C LEU A 170 -11.36 16.50 10.27
N ARG A 171 -11.86 16.28 11.48
CA ARG A 171 -13.04 16.95 12.08
C ARG A 171 -14.32 16.72 11.28
N LEU A 172 -14.46 15.52 10.73
CA LEU A 172 -15.64 15.02 10.06
C LEU A 172 -16.33 13.97 10.96
N PRO A 173 -17.62 13.65 10.71
CA PRO A 173 -18.28 12.51 11.34
C PRO A 173 -17.50 11.20 11.13
N ALA A 174 -17.48 10.31 12.12
CA ALA A 174 -16.73 9.04 12.06
C ALA A 174 -17.14 8.13 10.90
N ASP A 175 -18.38 8.27 10.42
CA ASP A 175 -18.98 7.50 9.33
C ASP A 175 -18.85 8.19 7.95
N TYR A 176 -18.17 9.33 7.87
CA TYR A 176 -18.12 10.17 6.66
C TYR A 176 -17.71 9.42 5.38
N PHE A 177 -16.78 8.45 5.49
CA PHE A 177 -16.28 7.70 4.34
C PHE A 177 -16.99 6.36 4.09
N VAL A 178 -17.94 5.94 4.93
CA VAL A 178 -18.51 4.57 4.91
C VAL A 178 -19.07 4.21 3.53
N ASP A 179 -19.88 5.09 2.93
CA ASP A 179 -20.50 4.87 1.62
C ASP A 179 -19.50 5.00 0.46
N THR A 180 -18.32 5.59 0.73
CA THR A 180 -17.29 5.83 -0.28
C THR A 180 -16.30 4.66 -0.40
N ILE A 181 -16.36 3.71 0.54
CA ILE A 181 -15.44 2.57 0.65
C ILE A 181 -16.20 1.25 0.84
N ASP A 182 -17.52 1.21 0.62
CA ASP A 182 -18.35 0.01 0.79
C ASP A 182 -18.12 -1.04 -0.32
N ARG A 183 -17.61 -0.60 -1.48
CA ARG A 183 -17.34 -1.40 -2.68
C ARG A 183 -15.99 -1.01 -3.28
N ASP A 184 -15.00 -0.97 -2.40
CA ASP A 184 -13.65 -0.49 -2.67
C ASP A 184 -12.94 -1.29 -3.78
N ILE A 185 -11.99 -0.64 -4.45
CA ILE A 185 -11.13 -1.28 -5.48
C ILE A 185 -9.73 -1.59 -4.94
N SER A 186 -9.64 -1.92 -3.66
CA SER A 186 -8.36 -2.16 -2.98
C SER A 186 -7.61 -3.37 -3.54
N MET A 187 -6.31 -3.42 -3.30
CA MET A 187 -5.42 -4.46 -3.80
C MET A 187 -4.56 -5.01 -2.68
N LEU A 188 -4.38 -6.33 -2.67
CA LEU A 188 -3.42 -7.01 -1.79
C LEU A 188 -2.28 -7.58 -2.64
N ARG A 189 -1.05 -7.28 -2.22
CA ARG A 189 0.19 -7.69 -2.88
C ARG A 189 1.11 -8.38 -1.90
N ALA A 190 1.66 -9.51 -2.29
CA ALA A 190 2.89 -10.03 -1.69
C ALA A 190 4.07 -9.70 -2.60
N ILE A 191 5.13 -9.13 -2.04
CA ILE A 191 6.37 -8.81 -2.75
C ILE A 191 7.49 -9.64 -2.15
N ASN A 192 8.04 -10.56 -2.94
CA ASN A 192 9.22 -11.34 -2.56
C ASN A 192 10.47 -10.68 -3.13
N TYR A 193 11.36 -10.26 -2.24
CA TYR A 193 12.71 -9.80 -2.56
C TYR A 193 13.67 -10.97 -2.31
N PRO A 194 14.16 -11.66 -3.35
CA PRO A 194 15.01 -12.83 -3.16
C PRO A 194 16.32 -12.49 -2.45
N HIS A 195 16.95 -13.54 -1.92
CA HIS A 195 18.34 -13.45 -1.47
C HIS A 195 19.24 -13.01 -2.63
N LEU A 196 20.09 -12.03 -2.36
CA LEU A 196 21.03 -11.52 -3.36
C LEU A 196 22.31 -12.37 -3.35
N ASN A 197 22.49 -13.21 -4.38
CA ASN A 197 23.71 -14.00 -4.59
C ASN A 197 24.89 -13.17 -5.10
N THR A 198 24.61 -11.99 -5.67
CA THR A 198 25.61 -11.06 -6.18
C THR A 198 25.34 -9.67 -5.65
N PRO A 199 26.38 -8.84 -5.43
CA PRO A 199 26.17 -7.44 -5.05
C PRO A 199 25.27 -6.72 -6.06
N PRO A 200 24.31 -5.89 -5.59
CA PRO A 200 23.49 -5.07 -6.47
C PRO A 200 24.34 -4.04 -7.22
N GLN A 201 23.87 -3.59 -8.38
CA GLN A 201 24.54 -2.53 -9.13
C GLN A 201 24.49 -1.20 -8.35
N PRO A 202 25.45 -0.27 -8.57
CA PRO A 202 25.38 1.06 -7.98
C PRO A 202 24.02 1.73 -8.26
N GLY A 203 23.33 2.15 -7.19
CA GLY A 203 22.01 2.78 -7.28
C GLY A 203 20.83 1.82 -7.46
N GLN A 204 21.05 0.51 -7.59
CA GLN A 204 19.97 -0.47 -7.69
C GLN A 204 19.26 -0.65 -6.35
N MET A 205 17.93 -0.60 -6.41
CA MET A 205 17.05 -0.74 -5.26
C MET A 205 16.29 -2.07 -5.32
N ARG A 206 15.74 -2.47 -4.18
CA ARG A 206 14.76 -3.57 -4.11
C ARG A 206 13.41 -3.09 -4.64
N ALA A 207 13.04 -1.85 -4.29
CA ALA A 207 12.00 -1.08 -4.93
C ALA A 207 12.46 0.39 -5.02
N GLY A 208 12.41 0.97 -6.21
CA GLY A 208 12.73 2.38 -6.47
C GLY A 208 11.87 3.37 -5.66
N ALA A 209 12.29 4.64 -5.64
CA ALA A 209 11.52 5.70 -4.98
C ALA A 209 10.20 5.95 -5.71
N HIS A 210 9.10 6.05 -4.96
CA HIS A 210 7.76 6.32 -5.47
C HIS A 210 6.82 6.85 -4.38
N THR A 211 5.63 7.30 -4.76
CA THR A 211 4.46 7.48 -3.88
C THR A 211 3.39 6.45 -4.21
N ASP A 212 2.51 6.17 -3.24
CA ASP A 212 1.35 5.31 -3.46
C ASP A 212 0.16 6.13 -3.96
N TYR A 213 -0.70 5.52 -4.78
CA TYR A 213 -1.74 6.27 -5.49
C TYR A 213 -3.03 6.46 -4.70
N GLY A 214 -3.32 5.54 -3.77
CA GLY A 214 -4.63 5.43 -3.16
C GLY A 214 -4.88 6.33 -1.96
N SER A 215 -5.76 5.85 -1.08
CA SER A 215 -6.09 6.58 0.14
C SER A 215 -5.05 6.34 1.24
N LEU A 216 -4.81 5.07 1.59
CA LEU A 216 -3.71 4.64 2.44
C LEU A 216 -3.15 3.30 1.98
N THR A 217 -1.94 2.99 2.43
CA THR A 217 -1.31 1.68 2.28
C THR A 217 -0.99 1.11 3.65
N ILE A 218 -1.26 -0.17 3.86
CA ILE A 218 -0.92 -0.91 5.09
C ILE A 218 0.10 -1.98 4.73
N VAL A 219 1.24 -2.02 5.43
CA VAL A 219 2.35 -2.92 5.13
C VAL A 219 2.75 -3.73 6.35
N ARG A 220 2.72 -5.06 6.23
CA ARG A 220 3.46 -5.95 7.14
C ARG A 220 4.84 -6.19 6.55
N GLN A 221 5.86 -5.92 7.37
CA GLN A 221 7.27 -6.02 6.97
C GLN A 221 7.96 -7.13 7.73
N GLU A 222 8.83 -7.87 7.06
CA GLU A 222 9.78 -8.76 7.72
C GLU A 222 11.03 -8.00 8.21
N ALA A 223 11.55 -8.43 9.36
CA ALA A 223 12.84 -8.01 9.90
C ALA A 223 13.99 -8.67 9.14
N ALA A 224 14.36 -8.10 7.99
CA ALA A 224 15.46 -8.58 7.15
C ALA A 224 16.40 -7.43 6.71
N PRO A 225 17.68 -7.70 6.39
CA PRO A 225 18.62 -6.70 5.92
C PRO A 225 18.16 -5.94 4.66
N GLY A 226 18.55 -4.67 4.57
CA GLY A 226 17.89 -3.71 3.66
C GLY A 226 16.60 -3.20 4.31
N GLY A 227 15.73 -2.53 3.55
CA GLY A 227 14.43 -2.17 4.11
C GLY A 227 13.85 -0.87 3.60
N LEU A 228 12.67 -0.56 4.15
CA LEU A 228 11.89 0.61 3.81
C LEU A 228 12.61 1.88 4.28
N GLU A 229 12.67 2.87 3.41
CA GLU A 229 13.06 4.23 3.74
C GLU A 229 12.01 5.22 3.27
N VAL A 230 11.84 6.30 4.01
CA VAL A 230 10.92 7.40 3.70
C VAL A 230 11.69 8.70 3.52
N PHE A 231 11.20 9.55 2.62
CA PHE A 231 11.82 10.82 2.29
C PHE A 231 11.18 11.94 3.13
N THR A 232 11.96 12.50 4.04
CA THR A 232 11.51 13.54 4.98
C THR A 232 11.38 14.90 4.29
N LYS A 233 10.64 15.83 4.93
CA LYS A 233 10.51 17.22 4.47
C LYS A 233 11.84 17.99 4.47
N ASP A 234 12.79 17.55 5.28
CA ASP A 234 14.15 18.12 5.34
C ASP A 234 15.04 17.66 4.17
N GLY A 235 14.54 16.76 3.33
CA GLY A 235 15.25 16.27 2.13
C GLY A 235 16.12 15.04 2.38
N ASP A 236 15.95 14.37 3.52
CA ASP A 236 16.72 13.20 3.92
C ASP A 236 15.91 11.90 3.80
N TRP A 237 16.59 10.80 3.45
CA TRP A 237 16.05 9.45 3.54
C TRP A 237 16.31 8.88 4.92
N ILE A 238 15.25 8.47 5.62
CA ILE A 238 15.35 7.82 6.93
C ILE A 238 14.83 6.38 6.86
N SER A 239 15.47 5.47 7.60
CA SER A 239 15.04 4.08 7.68
C SER A 239 13.79 3.94 8.56
N VAL A 240 12.84 3.12 8.12
CA VAL A 240 11.68 2.73 8.93
C VAL A 240 12.05 1.46 9.70
N PRO A 241 12.28 1.52 11.02
CA PRO A 241 12.65 0.34 11.79
C PRO A 241 11.48 -0.63 11.85
N VAL A 242 11.76 -1.92 11.74
CA VAL A 242 10.75 -2.97 11.93
C VAL A 242 10.41 -3.05 13.41
N VAL A 243 9.14 -2.81 13.71
CA VAL A 243 8.60 -2.94 15.04
C VAL A 243 7.83 -4.26 15.16
N PRO A 244 8.13 -5.11 16.14
CA PRO A 244 7.37 -6.35 16.36
C PRO A 244 5.88 -6.07 16.48
N ASP A 245 5.07 -6.92 15.84
CA ASP A 245 3.60 -6.87 15.84
C ASP A 245 3.00 -5.56 15.34
N ALA A 246 3.78 -4.75 14.62
CA ALA A 246 3.29 -3.52 14.01
C ALA A 246 3.03 -3.67 12.51
N LEU A 247 2.19 -2.78 12.00
CA LEU A 247 1.98 -2.55 10.57
C LEU A 247 2.42 -1.13 10.25
N VAL A 248 3.18 -0.94 9.17
CA VAL A 248 3.45 0.41 8.64
C VAL A 248 2.22 0.88 7.89
N VAL A 249 1.87 2.15 8.05
CA VAL A 249 0.79 2.80 7.31
C VAL A 249 1.31 4.08 6.68
N ASN A 250 0.93 4.34 5.43
CA ASN A 250 1.21 5.61 4.77
C ASN A 250 0.03 6.15 3.98
N ILE A 251 0.01 7.46 3.81
CA ILE A 251 -0.98 8.18 3.01
C ILE A 251 -0.58 8.13 1.53
N GLY A 252 -1.56 7.89 0.67
CA GLY A 252 -1.38 7.94 -0.78
C GLY A 252 -1.84 9.26 -1.40
N ASP A 253 -1.54 9.42 -2.69
CA ASP A 253 -1.77 10.63 -3.48
C ASP A 253 -3.25 11.03 -3.51
N LEU A 254 -4.17 10.06 -3.57
CA LEU A 254 -5.61 10.35 -3.59
C LEU A 254 -6.07 11.02 -2.28
N MET A 255 -5.58 10.55 -1.13
CA MET A 255 -5.91 11.14 0.17
C MET A 255 -5.20 12.48 0.37
N ALA A 256 -3.97 12.65 -0.12
CA ALA A 256 -3.32 13.97 -0.15
C ALA A 256 -4.16 14.98 -0.95
N GLN A 257 -4.67 14.59 -2.13
CA GLN A 257 -5.60 15.40 -2.92
C GLN A 257 -6.91 15.67 -2.17
N TRP A 258 -7.51 14.64 -1.56
CA TRP A 258 -8.76 14.75 -0.81
C TRP A 258 -8.66 15.76 0.34
N THR A 259 -7.51 15.76 1.02
CA THR A 259 -7.20 16.64 2.14
C THR A 259 -6.55 17.97 1.72
N ASN A 260 -6.51 18.32 0.43
CA ASN A 260 -5.92 19.57 -0.07
C ASN A 260 -4.43 19.76 0.33
N ASP A 261 -3.64 18.68 0.29
CA ASP A 261 -2.26 18.60 0.79
C ASP A 261 -2.09 18.89 2.28
N LEU A 262 -3.17 18.79 3.06
CA LEU A 262 -3.07 18.87 4.52
C LEU A 262 -2.32 17.66 5.07
N TRP A 263 -2.56 16.48 4.49
CA TRP A 263 -1.80 15.26 4.72
C TRP A 263 -0.82 15.01 3.58
N THR A 264 0.32 14.40 3.91
CA THR A 264 1.43 14.24 2.98
C THR A 264 1.44 12.83 2.38
N SER A 265 1.40 12.71 1.05
CA SER A 265 1.81 11.48 0.37
C SER A 265 3.32 11.48 0.22
N THR A 266 4.00 10.64 0.99
CA THR A 266 5.46 10.71 1.14
C THR A 266 6.16 9.70 0.26
N ARG A 267 7.22 10.16 -0.40
CA ARG A 267 8.08 9.29 -1.21
C ARG A 267 8.77 8.27 -0.34
N HIS A 268 8.77 7.03 -0.77
CA HIS A 268 9.40 5.93 -0.07
C HIS A 268 10.09 4.96 -1.04
N ARG A 269 11.03 4.16 -0.54
CA ARG A 269 11.79 3.18 -1.34
C ARG A 269 12.18 1.97 -0.49
N VAL A 270 12.59 0.88 -1.12
CA VAL A 270 13.18 -0.28 -0.42
C VAL A 270 14.62 -0.45 -0.85
N ARG A 271 15.55 -0.26 0.09
CA ARG A 271 16.98 -0.45 -0.18
C ARG A 271 17.37 -1.91 -0.29
N THR A 272 18.40 -2.15 -1.08
CA THR A 272 19.15 -3.41 -1.05
C THR A 272 19.92 -3.55 0.27
N PRO A 273 20.23 -4.79 0.70
CA PRO A 273 21.11 -5.04 1.83
C PRO A 273 22.46 -4.33 1.67
N GLY A 274 23.03 -3.85 2.77
CA GLY A 274 24.37 -3.25 2.76
C GLY A 274 25.48 -4.27 2.48
N PRO A 275 26.71 -3.82 2.15
CA PRO A 275 27.83 -4.70 1.83
C PRO A 275 28.24 -5.62 3.00
N ASP A 276 27.93 -5.22 4.24
CA ASP A 276 28.21 -5.99 5.45
C ASP A 276 27.07 -6.95 5.84
N ALA A 277 26.00 -7.03 5.05
CA ALA A 277 24.91 -7.96 5.31
C ALA A 277 25.42 -9.40 5.18
N SER A 278 25.23 -10.20 6.23
CA SER A 278 25.60 -11.61 6.26
C SER A 278 24.35 -12.48 6.47
N GLY A 279 24.41 -13.72 5.98
CA GLY A 279 23.29 -14.65 6.06
C GLY A 279 22.24 -14.45 4.97
N ASP A 280 21.05 -15.00 5.19
CA ASP A 280 19.93 -14.84 4.28
C ASP A 280 19.47 -13.37 4.29
N THR A 281 19.29 -12.84 3.08
CA THR A 281 18.85 -11.46 2.87
C THR A 281 17.46 -11.41 2.25
N ARG A 282 16.85 -12.56 1.96
CA ARG A 282 15.47 -12.65 1.48
C ARG A 282 14.56 -11.85 2.40
N ARG A 283 13.59 -11.18 1.78
CA ARG A 283 12.58 -10.38 2.47
C ARG A 283 11.26 -10.49 1.74
N MET A 284 10.17 -10.56 2.48
CA MET A 284 8.83 -10.42 1.93
C MET A 284 8.09 -9.25 2.59
N SER A 285 7.37 -8.48 1.75
CA SER A 285 6.38 -7.50 2.21
C SER A 285 4.98 -8.00 1.86
N LEU A 286 4.04 -7.86 2.78
CA LEU A 286 2.61 -7.95 2.48
C LEU A 286 2.05 -6.53 2.48
N VAL A 287 1.51 -6.09 1.35
CA VAL A 287 1.10 -4.71 1.10
C VAL A 287 -0.37 -4.68 0.73
N PHE A 288 -1.17 -3.93 1.48
CA PHE A 288 -2.57 -3.68 1.20
C PHE A 288 -2.74 -2.22 0.77
N PHE A 289 -3.08 -2.00 -0.49
CA PHE A 289 -3.33 -0.68 -1.06
C PHE A 289 -4.83 -0.39 -0.99
N HIS A 290 -5.25 0.43 -0.02
CA HIS A 290 -6.65 0.77 0.14
C HIS A 290 -7.07 1.89 -0.83
N GLN A 291 -8.18 1.66 -1.52
CA GLN A 291 -8.76 2.60 -2.48
C GLN A 291 -10.23 2.85 -2.13
N PRO A 292 -10.78 4.05 -2.38
CA PRO A 292 -12.22 4.24 -2.40
C PRO A 292 -12.88 3.46 -3.56
N ASN A 293 -14.21 3.35 -3.55
CA ASN A 293 -15.00 2.87 -4.69
C ASN A 293 -14.56 3.55 -5.99
N TYR A 294 -14.58 2.85 -7.13
CA TYR A 294 -14.06 3.43 -8.38
C TYR A 294 -14.79 4.71 -8.80
N ASP A 295 -16.09 4.82 -8.50
CA ASP A 295 -16.95 5.96 -8.81
C ASP A 295 -17.01 7.00 -7.69
N ALA A 296 -16.29 6.79 -6.59
CA ALA A 296 -16.19 7.74 -5.49
C ALA A 296 -15.67 9.09 -5.99
N VAL A 297 -16.45 10.15 -5.81
CA VAL A 297 -16.05 11.51 -6.15
C VAL A 297 -15.09 12.03 -5.08
N ILE A 298 -13.86 12.29 -5.50
CA ILE A 298 -12.79 12.87 -4.69
C ILE A 298 -12.80 14.38 -4.92
N GLU A 299 -13.58 15.05 -4.08
CA GLU A 299 -13.59 16.51 -3.97
C GLU A 299 -12.93 16.92 -2.66
N THR A 300 -12.18 18.02 -2.70
CA THR A 300 -11.50 18.57 -1.53
C THR A 300 -12.44 18.68 -0.33
N LEU A 301 -12.03 18.08 0.79
CA LEU A 301 -12.83 18.05 2.01
C LEU A 301 -13.10 19.48 2.53
N PRO A 302 -14.34 19.81 2.92
CA PRO A 302 -14.68 21.15 3.39
C PRO A 302 -13.82 21.62 4.58
N THR A 303 -13.43 20.70 5.46
CA THR A 303 -12.59 20.99 6.64
C THR A 303 -11.12 21.27 6.29
N CYS A 304 -10.71 21.01 5.05
CA CYS A 304 -9.36 21.21 4.54
C CYS A 304 -9.22 22.49 3.69
N ILE A 305 -10.29 23.26 3.54
CA ILE A 305 -10.32 24.53 2.81
C ILE A 305 -10.31 25.67 3.83
N THR A 306 -9.30 26.52 3.74
CA THR A 306 -9.20 27.75 4.54
C THR A 306 -8.85 28.93 3.65
N ALA A 307 -8.85 30.16 4.20
CA ALA A 307 -8.38 31.33 3.46
C ALA A 307 -6.91 31.20 3.03
N ASP A 308 -6.08 30.55 3.84
CA ASP A 308 -4.65 30.34 3.59
C ASP A 308 -4.36 29.04 2.83
N ASN A 309 -5.32 28.11 2.77
CA ASN A 309 -5.26 26.90 1.96
C ASN A 309 -6.55 26.77 1.10
N PRO A 310 -6.72 27.61 0.06
CA PRO A 310 -7.86 27.50 -0.83
C PRO A 310 -7.80 26.17 -1.60
N ARG A 311 -8.94 25.76 -2.16
CA ARG A 311 -9.06 24.55 -2.98
C ARG A 311 -8.00 24.55 -4.10
N ARG A 312 -7.17 23.50 -4.15
CA ARG A 312 -6.09 23.34 -5.14
C ARG A 312 -6.46 22.45 -6.33
N TYR A 313 -7.43 21.56 -6.14
CA TYR A 313 -7.72 20.46 -7.06
C TYR A 313 -9.15 20.53 -7.59
N ASP A 314 -9.30 20.23 -8.87
CA ASP A 314 -10.59 19.89 -9.45
C ASP A 314 -11.06 18.51 -8.95
N PRO A 315 -12.38 18.25 -8.88
CA PRO A 315 -12.88 16.92 -8.53
C PRO A 315 -12.40 15.87 -9.52
N THR A 316 -12.16 14.65 -9.04
CA THR A 316 -11.92 13.46 -9.84
C THR A 316 -12.66 12.27 -9.25
N THR A 317 -12.64 11.11 -9.90
CA THR A 317 -13.06 9.85 -9.28
C THR A 317 -11.86 9.02 -8.86
N SER A 318 -12.02 8.11 -7.90
CA SER A 318 -10.97 7.17 -7.51
C SER A 318 -10.44 6.36 -8.70
N GLY A 319 -11.35 5.84 -9.54
CA GLY A 319 -11.03 5.07 -10.74
C GLY A 319 -10.29 5.89 -11.80
N ASP A 320 -10.73 7.11 -12.08
CA ASP A 320 -10.05 8.00 -13.04
C ASP A 320 -8.65 8.39 -12.55
N HIS A 321 -8.51 8.72 -11.26
CA HIS A 321 -7.22 9.02 -10.67
C HIS A 321 -6.26 7.85 -10.83
N LEU A 322 -6.69 6.64 -10.46
CA LEU A 322 -5.87 5.44 -10.54
C LEU A 322 -5.49 5.11 -12.00
N THR A 323 -6.43 5.21 -12.92
CA THR A 323 -6.19 5.05 -14.37
C THR A 323 -5.13 6.03 -14.87
N SER A 324 -5.24 7.31 -14.51
CA SER A 324 -4.28 8.34 -14.92
C SER A 324 -2.85 8.07 -14.42
N LYS A 325 -2.69 7.43 -13.26
CA LYS A 325 -1.39 7.06 -12.69
C LYS A 325 -0.78 5.86 -13.43
N PHE A 326 -1.58 4.87 -13.79
CA PHE A 326 -1.14 3.74 -14.62
C PHE A 326 -0.72 4.18 -16.02
N GLU A 327 -1.51 5.03 -16.69
CA GLU A 327 -1.18 5.54 -18.02
C GLU A 327 0.14 6.31 -18.04
N LYS A 328 0.38 7.17 -17.04
CA LYS A 328 1.67 7.88 -16.89
C LYS A 328 2.85 6.92 -16.75
N THR A 329 2.69 5.87 -15.93
CA THR A 329 3.74 4.86 -15.72
C THR A 329 4.03 4.07 -17.00
N ILE A 330 3.00 3.65 -17.72
CA ILE A 330 3.13 2.91 -18.99
C ILE A 330 3.75 3.79 -20.08
N ALA A 331 3.35 5.05 -20.17
CA ALA A 331 3.89 6.00 -21.13
C ALA A 331 5.40 6.21 -20.94
N LEU A 332 5.85 6.43 -19.69
CA LEU A 332 7.27 6.59 -19.35
C LEU A 332 8.10 5.32 -19.60
N ALA A 333 7.50 4.14 -19.42
CA ALA A 333 8.15 2.87 -19.75
C ALA A 333 8.28 2.64 -21.27
N SER A 334 7.34 3.13 -22.08
CA SER A 334 7.29 2.90 -23.53
C SER A 334 8.13 3.88 -24.35
N THR A 335 8.34 5.10 -23.86
CA THR A 335 9.17 6.12 -24.56
C THR A 335 10.67 5.86 -24.44
N ASN A 336 11.07 4.98 -23.53
CA ASN A 336 12.47 4.77 -23.12
C ASN A 336 12.93 3.30 -23.28
N GLY A 337 12.19 2.50 -24.05
CA GLY A 337 12.46 1.08 -24.33
C GLY A 337 13.25 0.83 -25.62
#